data_AF-A0A502CWZ0-F1
#
_entry.id   AF-A0A502CWZ0-F1
#
_cell.length_a   1.000
_cell.length_b   1.000
_cell.length_c   1.000
_cell.angle_alpha   90.00
_cell.angle_beta   90.00
_cell.angle_gamma   90.00
#
_symmetry.space_group_name_H-M   'P 1'
#
loop_
_entity.id
_entity.type
_entity.pdbx_description
1 polymer ?
#
loop_
_entity_poly.entity_id
_entity_poly.type
_entity_poly.pdbx_seq_one_letter_code
_entity_poly.pdbx_strand_id
1 'polypeptide(L)'
;MAQMDERYGQAVQANRGLSGSALSRIATQVSRTALELGAVLRSVDAYGERIIGAALAKGDAQVVDPWSRMDGIVVLLVSGAVAGPVGISETALRARSMGAVAVHAAIVDGYPEPIVGCDTITSLPAGHHAPRRLKGHHSAA
;
A
#
# COMPACT_ATOMS: atom_id res chain seq x y z
N MET A 1 21.07 3.37 16.37
CA MET A 1 19.79 3.80 16.98
C MET A 1 19.20 5.02 16.26
N ALA A 2 19.88 6.17 16.18
CA ALA A 2 19.33 7.39 15.57
C ALA A 2 18.77 7.25 14.12
N GLN A 3 19.43 6.49 13.24
CA GLN A 3 18.94 6.28 11.85
C GLN A 3 17.65 5.47 11.77
N MET A 4 17.37 4.61 12.75
CA MET A 4 16.17 3.78 12.76
C MET A 4 14.94 4.60 13.19
N ASP A 5 15.12 5.51 14.15
CA ASP A 5 14.08 6.44 14.61
C ASP A 5 13.72 7.46 13.52
N GLU A 6 14.70 7.91 12.75
CA GLU A 6 14.47 8.86 11.65
C GLU A 6 13.68 8.24 10.49
N ARG A 7 14.02 7.00 10.09
CA ARG A 7 13.25 6.27 9.07
C ARG A 7 11.82 5.96 9.53
N TYR A 8 11.65 5.58 10.79
CA TYR A 8 10.33 5.35 11.36
C TYR A 8 9.50 6.65 11.39
N GLY A 9 10.10 7.77 11.78
CA GLY A 9 9.45 9.08 11.75
C GLY A 9 9.00 9.49 10.35
N GLN A 10 9.85 9.27 9.33
CA GLN A 10 9.51 9.53 7.93
C GLN A 10 8.36 8.63 7.44
N ALA A 11 8.39 7.34 7.76
CA ALA A 11 7.34 6.39 7.40
C ALA A 11 5.98 6.77 8.03
N VAL A 12 5.97 7.20 9.29
CA VAL A 12 4.75 7.69 9.96
C VAL A 12 4.23 8.96 9.27
N GLN A 13 5.11 9.88 8.88
CA GLN A 13 4.71 11.08 8.14
C GLN A 13 4.14 10.77 6.76
N ALA A 14 4.75 9.85 6.00
CA ALA A 14 4.25 9.39 4.71
C ALA A 14 2.83 8.82 4.84
N ASN A 15 2.62 7.97 5.85
CA ASN A 15 1.33 7.37 6.17
C ASN A 15 0.27 8.40 6.59
N ARG A 16 0.63 9.41 7.39
CA ARG A 16 -0.27 10.52 7.74
C ARG A 16 -0.60 11.40 6.53
N GLY A 17 0.33 11.54 5.60
CA GLY A 17 0.18 12.27 4.34
C GLY A 17 -0.83 11.63 3.37
N LEU A 18 -1.20 10.36 3.59
CA LEU A 18 -2.24 9.66 2.82
C LEU A 18 -3.62 10.23 3.12
N SER A 19 -3.95 11.38 2.53
CA SER A 19 -5.26 12.00 2.61
C SER A 19 -5.69 12.56 1.25
N GLY A 20 -7.00 12.71 1.05
CA GLY A 20 -7.57 13.32 -0.15
C GLY A 20 -7.00 12.77 -1.47
N SER A 21 -6.33 13.64 -2.22
CA SER A 21 -5.78 13.31 -3.54
C SER A 21 -4.61 12.33 -3.50
N ALA A 22 -3.78 12.32 -2.45
CA ALA A 22 -2.68 11.36 -2.32
C ALA A 22 -3.23 9.93 -2.17
N LEU A 23 -4.17 9.74 -1.24
CA LEU A 23 -4.86 8.46 -1.05
C LEU A 23 -5.60 8.03 -2.32
N SER A 24 -6.27 8.96 -3.01
CA SER A 24 -6.96 8.65 -4.27
C SER A 24 -5.98 8.17 -5.35
N ARG A 25 -4.82 8.82 -5.52
CA ARG A 25 -3.81 8.39 -6.51
C ARG A 25 -3.27 7.00 -6.19
N ILE A 26 -2.91 6.75 -4.94
CA ILE A 26 -2.41 5.44 -4.51
C ILE A 26 -3.48 4.36 -4.70
N ALA A 27 -4.73 4.65 -4.33
CA ALA A 27 -5.85 3.74 -4.56
C ALA A 27 -6.03 3.41 -6.06
N THR A 28 -5.92 4.41 -6.95
CA THR A 28 -5.95 4.16 -8.40
C THR A 28 -4.81 3.26 -8.85
N GLN A 29 -3.60 3.50 -8.36
CA GLN A 29 -2.45 2.67 -8.70
C GLN A 29 -2.63 1.23 -8.21
N VAL A 30 -3.12 1.05 -6.97
CA VAL A 30 -3.43 -0.28 -6.41
C VAL A 30 -4.50 -1.00 -7.22
N SER A 31 -5.62 -0.35 -7.56
CA SER A 31 -6.65 -0.95 -8.42
C SER A 31 -6.08 -1.36 -9.77
N ARG A 32 -5.29 -0.50 -10.40
CA ARG A 32 -4.67 -0.78 -11.69
C ARG A 32 -3.71 -1.97 -11.62
N THR A 33 -2.82 -2.00 -10.62
CA THR A 33 -1.88 -3.12 -10.43
C THR A 33 -2.62 -4.42 -10.14
N ALA A 34 -3.69 -4.39 -9.34
CA ALA A 34 -4.50 -5.57 -9.08
C ALA A 34 -5.16 -6.10 -10.36
N LEU A 35 -5.74 -5.22 -11.18
CA LEU A 35 -6.33 -5.59 -12.47
C LEU A 35 -5.30 -6.18 -13.43
N GLU A 36 -4.13 -5.53 -13.57
CA GLU A 36 -3.04 -5.99 -14.45
C GLU A 36 -2.52 -7.38 -14.06
N LEU A 37 -2.52 -7.69 -12.75
CA LEU A 37 -2.09 -8.98 -12.22
C LEU A 37 -3.21 -10.02 -12.14
N GLY A 38 -4.48 -9.64 -12.32
CA GLY A 38 -5.63 -10.48 -11.99
C GLY A 38 -5.66 -10.86 -10.50
N ALA A 39 -5.22 -9.96 -9.63
CA ALA A 39 -5.00 -10.21 -8.21
C ALA A 39 -6.16 -9.73 -7.32
N VAL A 40 -6.37 -10.45 -6.22
CA VAL A 40 -7.20 -9.99 -5.09
C VAL A 40 -6.35 -9.20 -4.10
N LEU A 41 -6.93 -8.18 -3.48
CA LEU A 41 -6.28 -7.32 -2.51
C LEU A 41 -6.35 -7.90 -1.10
N ARG A 42 -5.25 -7.77 -0.35
CA ARG A 42 -5.18 -8.07 1.08
C ARG A 42 -4.35 -7.01 1.80
N SER A 43 -4.85 -6.48 2.91
CA SER A 43 -4.08 -5.53 3.74
C SER A 43 -3.04 -6.27 4.59
N VAL A 44 -1.90 -5.60 4.82
CA VAL A 44 -0.91 -6.01 5.83
C VAL A 44 -1.06 -5.20 7.12
N ASP A 45 -1.47 -3.93 6.99
CA ASP A 45 -1.66 -3.00 8.10
C ASP A 45 -2.90 -2.12 7.91
N ALA A 46 -3.24 -1.32 8.93
CA ALA A 46 -4.41 -0.43 8.90
C ALA A 46 -4.33 0.63 7.78
N TYR A 47 -3.12 1.02 7.36
CA TYR A 47 -2.95 1.92 6.21
C TYR A 47 -3.24 1.20 4.89
N GLY A 48 -2.81 -0.05 4.76
CA GLY A 48 -3.23 -0.94 3.67
C GLY A 48 -4.75 -1.08 3.58
N GLU A 49 -5.44 -1.30 4.70
CA GLU A 49 -6.91 -1.35 4.74
C GLU A 49 -7.55 -0.07 4.20
N ARG A 50 -7.03 1.09 4.61
CA ARG A 50 -7.52 2.38 4.15
C ARG A 50 -7.29 2.62 2.66
N ILE A 51 -6.14 2.19 2.14
CA ILE A 51 -5.85 2.24 0.69
C ILE A 51 -6.81 1.33 -0.07
N ILE A 52 -7.01 0.10 0.41
CA ILE A 52 -7.94 -0.87 -0.16
C ILE A 52 -9.38 -0.32 -0.14
N GLY A 53 -9.83 0.26 0.96
CA GLY A 53 -11.16 0.87 1.05
C GLY A 53 -11.36 1.99 0.02
N ALA A 54 -10.33 2.82 -0.19
CA ALA A 54 -10.36 3.85 -1.23
C ALA A 54 -10.32 3.27 -2.66
N ALA A 55 -9.68 2.12 -2.87
CA ALA A 55 -9.66 1.40 -4.14
C ALA A 55 -11.02 0.74 -4.45
N LEU A 56 -11.64 0.12 -3.44
CA LEU A 56 -12.97 -0.49 -3.53
C LEU A 56 -14.05 0.54 -3.85
N ALA A 57 -13.97 1.74 -3.26
CA ALA A 57 -14.90 2.83 -3.56
C ALA A 57 -14.88 3.27 -5.04
N LYS A 58 -13.86 2.87 -5.81
CA LYS A 58 -13.76 3.13 -7.25
C LYS A 58 -14.37 2.03 -8.13
N GLY A 59 -14.65 0.85 -7.56
CA GLY A 59 -15.41 -0.22 -8.21
C GLY A 59 -14.61 -1.35 -8.85
N ASP A 60 -13.29 -1.20 -8.98
CA ASP A 60 -12.47 -2.11 -9.79
C ASP A 60 -11.68 -3.17 -8.98
N ALA A 61 -11.72 -3.09 -7.66
CA ALA A 61 -10.91 -3.94 -6.79
C ALA A 61 -11.72 -5.11 -6.20
N GLN A 62 -11.08 -6.27 -6.06
CA GLN A 62 -11.62 -7.40 -5.31
C GLN A 62 -10.77 -7.62 -4.06
N VAL A 63 -11.41 -7.95 -2.95
CA VAL A 63 -10.73 -8.30 -1.68
C VAL A 63 -10.99 -9.76 -1.34
N VAL A 64 -10.04 -10.36 -0.65
CA VAL A 64 -10.16 -11.72 -0.14
C VAL A 64 -10.28 -11.71 1.37
N ASP A 65 -11.11 -12.60 1.92
CA ASP A 65 -11.20 -12.78 3.36
C ASP A 65 -9.85 -13.31 3.89
N PRO A 66 -9.33 -12.78 5.02
CA PRO A 66 -8.03 -13.19 5.55
C PRO A 66 -7.89 -14.69 5.87
N TRP A 67 -9.01 -15.39 6.05
CA TRP A 67 -9.12 -16.79 6.47
C TRP A 67 -9.65 -17.73 5.38
N SER A 68 -10.07 -17.21 4.22
CA SER A 68 -10.51 -18.06 3.12
C SER A 68 -9.32 -18.73 2.42
N ARG A 69 -9.55 -19.92 1.88
CA ARG A 69 -8.61 -20.58 0.96
C ARG A 69 -8.33 -19.69 -0.24
N MET A 70 -7.09 -19.75 -0.74
CA MET A 70 -6.55 -18.93 -1.82
C MET A 70 -6.08 -19.76 -3.01
N ASP A 71 -6.59 -21.00 -3.15
CA ASP A 71 -6.16 -21.92 -4.21
C ASP A 71 -6.33 -21.30 -5.60
N GLY A 72 -5.24 -21.22 -6.35
CA GLY A 72 -5.27 -20.69 -7.72
C GLY A 72 -5.31 -19.17 -7.82
N ILE A 73 -5.27 -18.44 -6.70
CA ILE A 73 -5.44 -16.99 -6.67
C ILE A 73 -4.09 -16.26 -6.61
N VAL A 74 -3.98 -15.16 -7.35
CA VAL A 74 -2.91 -14.18 -7.20
C VAL A 74 -3.30 -13.16 -6.14
N VAL A 75 -2.41 -12.89 -5.18
CA VAL A 75 -2.67 -11.96 -4.08
C VAL A 75 -1.78 -10.73 -4.21
N LEU A 76 -2.36 -9.54 -4.10
CA LEU A 76 -1.63 -8.29 -3.94
C LEU A 76 -1.76 -7.80 -2.50
N LEU A 77 -0.68 -7.92 -1.74
CA LEU A 77 -0.55 -7.36 -0.40
C LEU A 77 -0.40 -5.85 -0.50
N VAL A 78 -1.20 -5.11 0.26
CA VAL A 78 -1.16 -3.64 0.28
C VAL A 78 -0.76 -3.18 1.68
N SER A 79 0.21 -2.26 1.73
CA SER A 79 0.66 -1.73 3.00
C SER A 79 1.11 -0.28 2.96
N GLY A 80 1.01 0.40 4.10
CA GLY A 80 1.66 1.69 4.32
C GLY A 80 3.19 1.59 4.41
N ALA A 81 3.83 2.73 4.62
CA ALA A 81 5.29 2.84 4.70
C ALA A 81 5.88 2.30 6.01
N VAL A 82 5.05 2.11 7.04
CA VAL A 82 5.46 1.69 8.39
C VAL A 82 5.52 0.18 8.53
N ALA A 83 4.80 -0.59 7.71
CA ALA A 83 4.85 -2.03 7.81
C ALA A 83 6.27 -2.51 7.48
N GLY A 84 6.90 -3.14 8.47
CA GLY A 84 8.20 -3.75 8.32
C GLY A 84 8.14 -4.97 7.41
N PRO A 85 9.29 -5.40 6.87
CA PRO A 85 9.40 -6.56 5.99
C PRO A 85 8.92 -7.85 6.65
N VAL A 86 9.01 -7.94 7.99
CA VAL A 86 8.55 -9.09 8.77
C VAL A 86 7.04 -9.30 8.63
N GLY A 87 6.22 -8.27 8.88
CA GLY A 87 4.76 -8.39 8.80
C GLY A 87 4.27 -8.68 7.38
N ILE A 88 4.95 -8.11 6.37
CA ILE A 88 4.68 -8.40 4.96
C ILE A 88 5.04 -9.85 4.65
N SER A 89 6.21 -10.32 5.09
CA SER A 89 6.67 -11.68 4.87
C SER A 89 5.75 -12.71 5.52
N GLU A 90 5.35 -12.51 6.78
CA GLU A 90 4.42 -13.40 7.48
C GLU A 90 3.07 -13.49 6.74
N THR A 91 2.57 -12.35 6.25
CA THR A 91 1.31 -12.30 5.49
C THR A 91 1.46 -13.01 4.15
N ALA A 92 2.61 -12.85 3.47
CA ALA A 92 2.89 -13.50 2.20
C ALA A 92 2.99 -15.02 2.35
N LEU A 93 3.74 -15.50 3.34
CA LEU A 93 3.86 -16.92 3.66
C LEU A 93 2.51 -17.52 4.05
N ARG A 94 1.68 -16.78 4.79
CA ARG A 94 0.31 -17.21 5.10
C ARG A 94 -0.53 -17.34 3.83
N ALA A 95 -0.52 -16.35 2.94
CA ALA A 95 -1.26 -16.43 1.68
C ALA A 95 -0.82 -17.65 0.83
N ARG A 96 0.50 -17.88 0.71
CA ARG A 96 1.06 -19.07 0.07
C ARG A 96 0.57 -20.37 0.70
N SER A 97 0.60 -20.45 2.04
CA SER A 97 0.15 -21.64 2.77
C SER A 97 -1.34 -21.95 2.57
N MET A 98 -2.13 -20.95 2.18
CA MET A 98 -3.56 -21.10 1.88
C MET A 98 -3.84 -21.37 0.38
N GLY A 99 -2.80 -21.54 -0.44
CA GLY A 99 -2.93 -21.94 -1.85
C GLY A 99 -2.68 -20.85 -2.88
N ALA A 100 -2.27 -19.64 -2.46
CA ALA A 100 -1.99 -18.56 -3.40
C ALA A 100 -0.85 -18.94 -4.37
N VAL A 101 -1.10 -18.79 -5.67
CA VAL A 101 -0.15 -19.18 -6.73
C VAL A 101 0.92 -18.12 -6.97
N ALA A 102 0.62 -16.86 -6.65
CA ALA A 102 1.56 -15.76 -6.64
C ALA A 102 1.15 -14.74 -5.57
N VAL A 103 2.14 -14.08 -4.98
CA VAL A 103 1.98 -13.05 -3.95
C VAL A 103 2.87 -11.87 -4.30
N HIS A 104 2.24 -10.73 -4.58
CA HIS A 104 2.91 -9.47 -4.85
C HIS A 104 2.70 -8.51 -3.68
N ALA A 105 3.56 -7.51 -3.52
CA ALA A 105 3.39 -6.46 -2.53
C ALA A 105 3.36 -5.08 -3.19
N ALA A 106 2.44 -4.22 -2.75
CA ALA A 106 2.38 -2.81 -3.07
C ALA A 106 2.54 -2.01 -1.78
N ILE A 107 3.67 -1.31 -1.65
CA ILE A 107 4.11 -0.69 -0.38
C ILE A 107 4.31 0.80 -0.60
N VAL A 108 3.75 1.63 0.30
CA VAL A 108 3.96 3.08 0.26
C VAL A 108 5.44 3.40 0.45
N ASP A 109 5.99 4.19 -0.47
CA ASP A 109 7.41 4.54 -0.64
C ASP A 109 8.36 3.35 -0.90
N GLY A 110 7.82 2.14 -1.02
CA GLY A 110 8.52 0.93 -1.43
C GLY A 110 9.40 0.32 -0.34
N TYR A 111 10.12 -0.73 -0.73
CA TYR A 111 11.14 -1.37 0.10
C TYR A 111 12.32 -1.75 -0.81
N PRO A 112 13.57 -1.44 -0.44
CA PRO A 112 14.73 -1.63 -1.32
C PRO A 112 15.17 -3.09 -1.41
N GLU A 113 14.79 -3.91 -0.44
CA GLU A 113 15.22 -5.30 -0.34
C GLU A 113 14.07 -6.26 -0.71
N PRO A 114 14.37 -7.42 -1.30
CA PRO A 114 13.38 -8.48 -1.47
C PRO A 114 12.76 -8.90 -0.13
N ILE A 115 11.45 -9.17 -0.13
CA ILE A 115 10.71 -9.65 1.04
C ILE A 115 10.38 -11.12 0.82
N VAL A 116 10.78 -11.97 1.76
CA VAL A 116 10.53 -13.42 1.71
C VAL A 116 9.04 -13.71 1.56
N GLY A 117 8.69 -14.54 0.57
CA GLY A 117 7.32 -14.92 0.26
C GLY A 117 6.63 -14.04 -0.80
N CYS A 118 7.20 -12.88 -1.14
CA CYS A 118 6.72 -12.02 -2.21
C CYS A 118 7.50 -12.28 -3.52
N ASP A 119 6.79 -12.35 -4.64
CA ASP A 119 7.36 -12.50 -5.98
C ASP A 119 7.88 -11.16 -6.52
N THR A 120 7.11 -10.09 -6.29
CA THR A 120 7.50 -8.73 -6.67
C THR A 120 7.05 -7.71 -5.64
N ILE A 121 7.77 -6.58 -5.59
CA ILE A 121 7.46 -5.43 -4.75
C ILE A 121 7.29 -4.21 -5.65
N THR A 122 6.15 -3.55 -5.52
CA THR A 122 5.79 -2.31 -6.22
C THR A 122 5.79 -1.16 -5.23
N SER A 123 6.54 -0.11 -5.55
CA SER A 123 6.53 1.12 -4.77
C SER A 123 5.31 1.99 -5.11
N LEU A 124 4.58 2.40 -4.07
CA LEU A 124 3.44 3.33 -4.16
C LEU A 124 3.92 4.70 -3.67
N PRO A 125 4.20 5.67 -4.57
CA PRO A 125 4.75 6.96 -4.15
C PRO A 125 3.72 7.72 -3.30
N ALA A 126 4.07 8.06 -2.05
CA ALA A 126 3.17 8.80 -1.14
C ALA A 126 2.81 10.20 -1.67
N GLY A 127 3.58 10.70 -2.66
CA GLY A 127 3.42 12.02 -3.25
C GLY A 127 3.77 13.09 -2.23
N HIS A 128 4.98 13.66 -2.34
CA HIS A 128 5.32 14.84 -1.57
C HIS A 128 4.32 15.94 -1.91
N HIS A 129 3.50 16.36 -0.94
CA HIS A 129 2.76 17.60 -1.06
C HIS A 129 3.81 18.72 -1.16
N ALA A 130 4.06 19.22 -2.37
CA ALA A 130 4.56 20.58 -2.50
C ALA A 130 3.56 21.46 -1.70
N PRO A 131 4.03 22.29 -0.76
CA PRO A 131 3.13 23.11 0.04
C PRO A 131 2.25 23.89 -0.91
N ARG A 132 0.93 23.78 -0.73
CA ARG A 132 -0.03 24.67 -1.40
C ARG A 132 0.44 26.09 -1.05
N ARG A 133 1.07 26.79 -2.01
CA ARG A 133 1.21 28.24 -1.92
C ARG A 133 -0.21 28.75 -1.81
N LEU A 134 -0.61 29.14 -0.61
CA LEU A 134 -1.76 29.98 -0.40
C LEU A 134 -1.52 31.18 -1.30
N LYS A 135 -2.28 31.27 -2.40
CA LYS A 135 -2.36 32.52 -3.16
C LYS A 135 -2.92 33.52 -2.16
N GLY A 136 -2.05 34.36 -1.62
CA GLY A 136 -2.45 35.53 -0.87
C GLY A 136 -3.40 36.31 -1.77
N HIS A 137 -4.67 36.34 -1.40
CA HIS A 137 -5.55 37.37 -1.90
C HIS A 137 -5.01 38.67 -1.30
N HIS A 138 -4.21 39.37 -2.10
CA HIS A 138 -3.92 40.76 -1.90
C HIS A 138 -5.25 41.50 -1.81
N SER A 139 -5.56 41.93 -0.60
CA SER A 139 -6.41 43.09 -0.37
C SER A 139 -5.74 44.27 -1.06
N ALA A 140 -6.46 44.91 -1.99
CA ALA A 140 -6.13 46.23 -2.50
C ALA A 140 -7.40 46.89 -3.04
N ALA A 141 -7.72 48.01 -2.37
CA ALA A 141 -8.65 49.09 -2.71
C ALA A 141 -10.15 48.77 -2.68
#